data_AF-N1QIX6-F1
#
_entry.id   AF-N1QIX6-F1
#
_cell.length_a   1.000
_cell.length_b   1.000
_cell.length_c   1.000
_cell.angle_alpha   90.00
_cell.angle_beta   90.00
_cell.angle_gamma   90.00
#
_symmetry.space_group_name_H-M   'P 1'
#
loop_
_entity.id
_entity.type
_entity.pdbx_description
1 polymer ?
#
loop_
_entity_poly.entity_id
_entity_poly.type
_entity_poly.pdbx_seq_one_letter_code
_entity_poly.pdbx_strand_id
1 'polypeptide(L)'
;MASGYDRALSVFSPDGHVFQVEYALEAVKRGTCAVAVKGTAKDDQVVVMGCEKKSALKLQDTRITPSKISMVDSHVCLAFAGLNADARILVDKARLEAQSHRLTVEDPVTIEYITKYVAGVQQRYTQSGGVRPFGISTLIVGFDPGSKDARLYQTEPSGIYSAWKANAIGRSSKTVREFLERNHKDNMTRAETIELTIKSLLEVVQTGAKNIEIAIMAPGKTVEMLPSEDIEKIVEKINSDKDAAAEANAGRRGGRGGATGGDAASAQGPEQVLASRPAGDVPPE
;
A
#
# COMPACT_ATOMS: atom_id res chain seq x y z
N MET A 1 -29.28 12.75 15.05
CA MET A 1 -28.58 14.04 14.86
C MET A 1 -27.51 14.04 13.75
N ALA A 2 -27.06 12.90 13.20
CA ALA A 2 -26.02 12.85 12.16
C ALA A 2 -26.49 13.23 10.73
N SER A 3 -27.79 13.12 10.44
CA SER A 3 -28.34 13.26 9.07
C SER A 3 -28.22 14.66 8.43
N GLY A 4 -28.11 15.72 9.24
CA GLY A 4 -28.03 17.11 8.73
C GLY A 4 -26.66 17.52 8.21
N TYR A 5 -25.58 17.04 8.85
CA TYR A 5 -24.21 17.47 8.57
C TYR A 5 -23.54 16.70 7.43
N ASP A 6 -24.04 15.51 7.12
CA ASP A 6 -23.58 14.68 5.99
C ASP A 6 -23.85 15.34 4.62
N ARG A 7 -24.96 16.10 4.51
CA ARG A 7 -25.36 16.79 3.27
C ARG A 7 -24.47 17.97 2.88
N ALA A 8 -23.75 18.56 3.82
CA ALA A 8 -22.93 19.74 3.56
C ALA A 8 -21.46 19.33 3.39
N LEU A 9 -20.84 19.75 2.29
CA LEU A 9 -19.55 19.22 1.88
C LEU A 9 -18.39 19.60 2.82
N SER A 10 -18.39 20.84 3.32
CA SER A 10 -17.31 21.43 4.12
C SER A 10 -17.84 21.98 5.44
N VAL A 11 -18.58 21.15 6.19
CA VAL A 11 -19.13 21.53 7.49
C VAL A 11 -18.65 20.55 8.56
N PHE A 12 -18.31 21.09 9.73
CA PHE A 12 -17.93 20.32 10.90
C PHE A 12 -19.16 19.70 11.57
N SER A 13 -19.04 18.44 11.96
CA SER A 13 -19.99 17.80 12.87
C SER A 13 -19.90 18.42 14.28
N PRO A 14 -20.89 18.20 15.15
CA PRO A 14 -20.82 18.61 16.55
C PRO A 14 -19.59 18.05 17.30
N ASP A 15 -19.08 16.90 16.86
CA ASP A 15 -17.89 16.24 17.42
C ASP A 15 -16.57 16.77 16.81
N GLY A 16 -16.63 17.72 15.87
CA GLY A 16 -15.47 18.34 15.23
C GLY A 16 -14.94 17.59 14.00
N HIS A 17 -15.70 16.64 13.46
CA HIS A 17 -15.30 15.83 12.31
C HIS A 17 -15.76 16.44 10.99
N VAL A 18 -15.01 16.21 9.91
CA VAL A 18 -15.44 16.54 8.54
C VAL A 18 -15.78 15.24 7.82
N PHE A 19 -17.07 14.88 7.79
CA PHE A 19 -17.52 13.57 7.32
C PHE A 19 -17.14 13.27 5.86
N GLN A 20 -17.11 14.27 4.98
CA GLN A 20 -16.69 14.06 3.59
C GLN A 20 -15.22 13.62 3.46
N VAL A 21 -14.36 14.03 4.39
CA VAL A 21 -12.96 13.56 4.42
C VAL A 21 -12.89 12.11 4.89
N GLU A 22 -13.72 11.72 5.85
CA GLU A 22 -13.82 10.32 6.30
C GLU A 22 -14.37 9.40 5.20
N TYR A 23 -15.39 9.84 4.48
CA TYR A 23 -15.93 9.09 3.34
C TYR A 23 -14.91 8.97 2.20
N ALA A 24 -14.12 10.02 1.97
CA ALA A 24 -13.00 9.95 1.02
C ALA A 24 -11.95 8.91 1.46
N LEU A 25 -11.64 8.81 2.76
CA LEU A 25 -10.76 7.75 3.29
C LEU A 25 -11.37 6.35 3.12
N GLU A 26 -12.69 6.20 3.25
CA GLU A 26 -13.36 4.93 2.93
C GLU A 26 -13.26 4.57 1.43
N ALA A 27 -13.30 5.57 0.53
CA ALA A 27 -13.05 5.35 -0.89
C ALA A 27 -11.60 4.90 -1.15
N VAL A 28 -10.61 5.43 -0.42
CA VAL A 28 -9.21 4.98 -0.48
C VAL A 28 -9.11 3.50 -0.10
N LYS A 29 -9.77 3.07 0.99
CA LYS A 29 -9.76 1.67 1.43
C LYS A 29 -10.36 0.70 0.41
N ARG A 30 -11.22 1.16 -0.48
CA ARG A 30 -11.75 0.37 -1.61
C ARG A 30 -10.81 0.34 -2.81
N GLY A 31 -9.82 1.24 -2.86
CA GLY A 31 -8.79 1.27 -3.89
C GLY A 31 -7.87 0.04 -3.82
N THR A 32 -7.36 -0.36 -4.98
CA THR A 32 -6.30 -1.36 -5.13
C THR A 32 -5.07 -0.98 -4.29
N CYS A 33 -4.38 -1.97 -3.71
CA CYS A 33 -3.26 -1.75 -2.78
C CYS A 33 -2.04 -1.15 -3.50
N ALA A 34 -1.35 -0.21 -2.84
CA ALA A 34 -0.05 0.29 -3.25
C ALA A 34 0.90 0.32 -2.04
N VAL A 35 2.16 -0.05 -2.27
CA VAL A 35 3.21 -0.20 -1.27
C VAL A 35 4.44 0.54 -1.76
N ALA A 36 5.18 1.16 -0.85
CA ALA A 36 6.51 1.67 -1.16
C ALA A 36 7.47 1.42 -0.02
N VAL A 37 8.72 1.10 -0.36
CA VAL A 37 9.79 0.75 0.58
C VAL A 37 11.08 1.44 0.15
N LYS A 38 11.78 2.08 1.08
CA LYS A 38 13.11 2.63 0.85
C LYS A 38 14.19 1.59 1.15
N GLY A 39 15.09 1.38 0.20
CA GLY A 39 16.35 0.67 0.40
C GLY A 39 17.45 1.69 0.73
N THR A 40 18.08 1.53 1.89
CA THR A 40 19.05 2.50 2.42
C THR A 40 20.48 1.97 2.48
N ALA A 41 20.80 0.92 1.71
CA ALA A 41 22.17 0.44 1.60
C ALA A 41 23.10 1.54 1.04
N LYS A 42 24.28 1.70 1.64
CA LYS A 42 25.19 2.84 1.39
C LYS A 42 25.55 3.05 -0.09
N ASP A 43 25.72 1.97 -0.83
CA ASP A 43 26.11 1.99 -2.26
C ASP A 43 24.95 1.63 -3.21
N ASP A 44 23.74 1.41 -2.69
CA ASP A 44 22.60 0.89 -3.45
C ASP A 44 21.27 1.47 -2.93
N GLN A 45 21.24 2.80 -2.79
CA GLN A 45 20.05 3.55 -2.39
C GLN A 45 18.97 3.43 -3.46
N VAL A 46 17.81 2.93 -3.07
CA VAL A 46 16.65 2.79 -3.98
C VAL A 46 15.36 3.13 -3.26
N VAL A 47 14.34 3.48 -4.01
CA VAL A 47 12.96 3.43 -3.54
C VAL A 47 12.16 2.57 -4.51
N VAL A 48 11.48 1.56 -3.95
CA VAL A 48 10.68 0.61 -4.71
C VAL A 48 9.22 0.90 -4.43
N MET A 49 8.44 1.03 -5.49
CA MET A 49 7.01 1.26 -5.45
C MET A 49 6.32 0.08 -6.11
N GLY A 50 5.48 -0.62 -5.36
CA GLY A 50 4.68 -1.74 -5.82
C GLY A 50 3.21 -1.41 -5.83
N CYS A 51 2.51 -1.72 -6.92
CA CYS A 51 1.07 -1.55 -7.03
C CYS A 51 0.41 -2.87 -7.40
N GLU A 52 -0.74 -3.12 -6.77
CA GLU A 52 -1.64 -4.16 -7.22
C GLU A 52 -2.34 -3.71 -8.51
N LYS A 53 -2.13 -4.48 -9.58
CA LYS A 53 -2.94 -4.42 -10.79
C LYS A 53 -4.20 -5.27 -10.60
N LYS A 54 -5.36 -4.66 -10.88
CA LYS A 54 -6.60 -5.43 -10.95
C LYS A 54 -6.47 -6.41 -12.11
N SER A 55 -6.81 -7.68 -11.87
CA SER A 55 -6.77 -8.72 -12.89
C SER A 55 -7.46 -8.22 -14.16
N ALA A 56 -6.69 -8.12 -15.24
CA ALA A 56 -7.19 -7.62 -16.51
C ALA A 56 -8.24 -8.61 -17.03
N LEU A 57 -9.40 -8.11 -17.44
CA LEU A 57 -10.35 -8.93 -18.18
C LEU A 57 -9.68 -9.38 -19.48
N LYS A 58 -10.02 -10.56 -20.00
CA LYS A 58 -9.40 -11.10 -21.23
C LYS A 58 -9.44 -10.14 -22.43
N LEU A 59 -10.42 -9.24 -22.46
CA LEU A 59 -10.62 -8.24 -23.52
C LEU A 59 -10.01 -6.87 -23.18
N GLN A 60 -9.42 -6.71 -22.00
CA GLN A 60 -8.77 -5.48 -21.58
C GLN A 60 -7.33 -5.46 -22.08
N ASP A 61 -7.01 -4.48 -22.91
CA ASP A 61 -5.64 -4.28 -23.39
C ASP A 61 -4.80 -3.58 -22.30
N THR A 62 -3.89 -4.33 -21.69
CA THR A 62 -2.99 -3.85 -20.63
C THR A 62 -1.92 -2.89 -21.15
N ARG A 63 -1.67 -2.84 -22.47
CA ARG A 63 -0.65 -1.95 -23.07
C ARG A 63 -1.09 -0.49 -23.09
N ILE A 64 -2.40 -0.25 -23.25
CA ILE A 64 -3.00 1.09 -23.27
C ILE A 64 -3.75 1.42 -21.98
N THR A 65 -4.01 0.42 -21.13
CA THR A 65 -4.61 0.65 -19.81
C THR A 65 -3.62 1.43 -18.94
N PRO A 66 -4.02 2.59 -18.37
CA PRO A 66 -3.12 3.38 -17.54
C PRO A 66 -2.61 2.60 -16.32
N SER A 67 -1.30 2.69 -16.10
CA SER A 67 -0.68 2.25 -14.85
C SER A 67 -1.13 3.15 -13.68
N LYS A 68 -1.14 2.58 -12.48
CA LYS A 68 -1.31 3.33 -11.23
C LYS A 68 -0.08 4.12 -10.84
N ILE A 69 1.08 3.70 -11.33
CA ILE A 69 2.36 4.37 -11.14
C ILE A 69 2.48 5.41 -12.24
N SER A 70 2.57 6.67 -11.85
CA SER A 70 2.64 7.82 -12.75
C SER A 70 3.85 8.67 -12.43
N MET A 71 4.67 8.94 -13.45
CA MET A 71 5.75 9.92 -13.33
C MET A 71 5.18 11.33 -13.28
N VAL A 72 5.61 12.10 -12.28
CA VAL A 72 5.29 13.53 -12.13
C VAL A 72 6.37 14.39 -12.78
N ASP A 73 7.64 13.97 -12.63
CA ASP A 73 8.82 14.54 -13.31
C ASP A 73 9.87 13.42 -13.45
N SER A 74 11.03 13.67 -14.06
CA SER A 74 12.07 12.65 -14.28
C SER A 74 12.56 11.92 -13.02
N HIS A 75 12.49 12.59 -11.86
CA HIS A 75 12.97 12.12 -10.57
C HIS A 75 11.86 11.95 -9.52
N VAL A 76 10.59 12.10 -9.93
CA VAL A 76 9.42 12.01 -9.03
C VAL A 76 8.39 11.03 -9.58
N CYS A 77 8.04 10.03 -8.77
CA CYS A 77 7.03 9.03 -9.09
C CYS A 77 5.90 9.05 -8.06
N LEU A 78 4.66 8.88 -8.53
CA LEU A 78 3.46 8.88 -7.71
C LEU A 78 2.63 7.63 -7.99
N ALA A 79 2.25 6.91 -6.94
CA ALA A 79 1.18 5.92 -6.97
C ALA A 79 0.01 6.38 -6.11
N PHE A 80 -1.19 5.86 -6.40
CA PHE A 80 -2.39 6.25 -5.68
C PHE A 80 -3.31 5.06 -5.37
N ALA A 81 -4.13 5.24 -4.34
CA ALA A 81 -5.26 4.38 -4.01
C ALA A 81 -6.52 5.23 -3.84
N GLY A 82 -7.64 4.76 -4.39
CA GLY A 82 -8.94 5.44 -4.36
C GLY A 82 -9.53 5.60 -5.76
N LEU A 83 -10.22 6.72 -6.00
CA LEU A 83 -10.89 7.01 -7.27
C LEU A 83 -9.89 7.34 -8.40
N ASN A 84 -9.89 6.54 -9.47
CA ASN A 84 -8.97 6.74 -10.61
C ASN A 84 -9.16 8.09 -11.32
N ALA A 85 -10.38 8.62 -11.40
CA ALA A 85 -10.66 9.90 -12.05
C ALA A 85 -10.03 11.07 -11.28
N ASP A 86 -10.15 11.04 -9.96
CA ASP A 86 -9.56 12.03 -9.05
C ASP A 86 -8.02 12.04 -9.17
N ALA A 87 -7.42 10.86 -9.28
CA ALA A 87 -5.98 10.72 -9.44
C ALA A 87 -5.45 11.39 -10.71
N ARG A 88 -6.16 11.30 -11.83
CA ARG A 88 -5.74 11.96 -13.08
C ARG A 88 -5.62 13.46 -12.91
N ILE A 89 -6.63 14.09 -12.30
CA ILE A 89 -6.63 15.53 -12.04
C ILE A 89 -5.47 15.93 -11.11
N LEU A 90 -5.23 15.15 -10.06
CA LEU A 90 -4.19 15.48 -9.09
C LEU A 90 -2.78 15.29 -9.68
N VAL A 91 -2.56 14.24 -10.46
CA VAL A 91 -1.29 13.99 -11.16
C VAL A 91 -1.01 15.10 -12.17
N ASP A 92 -2.00 15.53 -12.95
CA ASP A 92 -1.80 16.60 -13.94
C ASP A 92 -1.51 17.95 -13.28
N LYS A 93 -2.15 18.26 -12.14
CA LYS A 93 -1.80 19.43 -11.32
C LYS A 93 -0.37 19.34 -10.79
N ALA A 94 0.05 18.17 -10.29
CA ALA A 94 1.40 17.96 -9.80
C ALA A 94 2.46 18.11 -10.91
N ARG A 95 2.19 17.58 -12.11
CA ARG A 95 3.06 17.73 -13.28
C ARG A 95 3.22 19.19 -13.69
N LEU A 96 2.10 19.91 -13.75
CA LEU A 96 2.12 21.33 -14.09
C LEU A 96 2.92 22.12 -13.07
N GLU A 97 2.73 21.87 -11.78
CA GLU A 97 3.51 22.51 -10.72
C GLU A 97 4.99 22.19 -10.82
N ALA A 98 5.36 20.93 -11.06
CA ALA A 98 6.76 20.53 -11.18
C ALA A 98 7.49 21.28 -12.32
N GLN A 99 6.82 21.46 -13.46
CA GLN A 99 7.37 22.25 -14.56
C GLN A 99 7.34 23.76 -14.28
N SER A 100 6.29 24.27 -13.62
CA SER A 100 6.20 25.67 -13.21
C SER A 100 7.32 26.07 -12.25
N HIS A 101 7.63 25.20 -11.28
CA HIS A 101 8.75 25.37 -10.36
C HIS A 101 10.07 25.45 -11.15
N ARG A 102 10.33 24.47 -12.03
CA ARG A 102 11.54 24.49 -12.87
C ARG A 102 11.64 25.73 -13.74
N LEU A 103 10.52 26.24 -14.26
CA LEU A 103 10.50 27.49 -15.03
C LEU A 103 10.81 28.73 -14.17
N THR A 104 10.36 28.74 -12.92
CA THR A 104 10.44 29.93 -12.05
C THR A 104 11.76 30.01 -11.28
N VAL A 105 12.26 28.87 -10.79
CA VAL A 105 13.45 28.82 -9.94
C VAL A 105 14.64 28.11 -10.61
N GLU A 106 14.48 27.70 -11.87
CA GLU A 106 15.50 26.99 -12.68
C GLU A 106 15.97 25.63 -12.12
N ASP A 107 15.41 25.19 -10.99
CA ASP A 107 15.71 23.90 -10.34
C ASP A 107 14.51 22.93 -10.36
N PRO A 108 14.76 21.60 -10.45
CA PRO A 108 13.71 20.61 -10.25
C PRO A 108 13.10 20.69 -8.84
N VAL A 109 11.84 20.28 -8.69
CA VAL A 109 11.19 20.22 -7.38
C VAL A 109 11.88 19.24 -6.43
N THR A 110 11.94 19.58 -5.14
CA THR A 110 12.22 18.58 -4.10
C THR A 110 10.99 17.69 -3.90
N ILE A 111 11.20 16.45 -3.43
CA ILE A 111 10.12 15.49 -3.20
C ILE A 111 9.18 16.00 -2.10
N GLU A 112 9.72 16.68 -1.09
CA GLU A 112 8.92 17.30 -0.03
C GLU A 112 8.07 18.45 -0.59
N TYR A 113 8.63 19.32 -1.43
CA TYR A 113 7.90 20.45 -2.00
C TYR A 113 6.69 19.99 -2.80
N ILE A 114 6.89 19.05 -3.73
CA ILE A 114 5.79 18.55 -4.56
C ILE A 114 4.76 17.78 -3.74
N THR A 115 5.19 17.06 -2.70
CA THR A 115 4.28 16.42 -1.74
C THR A 115 3.41 17.45 -1.02
N LYS A 116 4.02 18.52 -0.51
CA LYS A 116 3.31 19.61 0.17
C LYS A 116 2.33 20.31 -0.76
N TYR A 117 2.69 20.52 -2.03
CA TYR A 117 1.78 21.05 -3.04
C TYR A 117 0.57 20.13 -3.25
N VAL A 118 0.80 18.84 -3.48
CA VAL A 118 -0.27 17.84 -3.68
C VAL A 118 -1.21 17.80 -2.47
N ALA A 119 -0.66 17.76 -1.26
CA ALA A 119 -1.41 17.79 -0.02
C ALA A 119 -2.21 19.10 0.14
N GLY A 120 -1.62 20.25 -0.24
CA GLY A 120 -2.30 21.54 -0.27
C GLY A 120 -3.46 21.61 -1.26
N VAL A 121 -3.35 20.97 -2.43
CA VAL A 121 -4.45 20.83 -3.38
C VAL A 121 -5.58 19.99 -2.77
N GLN A 122 -5.26 18.86 -2.11
CA GLN A 122 -6.25 18.04 -1.42
C GLN A 122 -6.95 18.85 -0.31
N GLN A 123 -6.17 19.55 0.52
CA GLN A 123 -6.66 20.39 1.61
C GLN A 123 -7.61 21.48 1.12
N ARG A 124 -7.31 22.14 0.00
CA ARG A 124 -8.17 23.21 -0.53
C ARG A 124 -9.59 22.70 -0.83
N TYR A 125 -9.71 21.45 -1.28
CA TYR A 125 -10.99 20.81 -1.59
C TYR A 125 -11.73 20.30 -0.34
N THR A 126 -11.13 20.36 0.85
CA THR A 126 -11.84 20.10 2.12
C THR A 126 -12.49 21.36 2.68
N GLN A 127 -11.94 22.54 2.37
CA GLN A 127 -12.39 23.83 2.91
C GLN A 127 -13.20 24.68 1.91
N SER A 128 -13.10 24.39 0.61
CA SER A 128 -13.83 25.13 -0.42
C SER A 128 -15.28 24.64 -0.53
N GLY A 129 -16.23 25.56 -0.49
CA GLY A 129 -17.65 25.23 -0.68
C GLY A 129 -17.95 24.74 -2.11
N GLY A 130 -18.89 23.80 -2.23
CA GLY A 130 -19.40 23.32 -3.53
C GLY A 130 -18.52 22.28 -4.23
N VAL A 131 -17.41 21.85 -3.62
CA VAL A 131 -16.57 20.76 -4.12
C VAL A 131 -16.42 19.66 -3.07
N ARG A 132 -16.29 18.42 -3.52
CA ARG A 132 -15.96 17.30 -2.64
C ARG A 132 -14.44 17.12 -2.53
N PRO A 133 -13.92 16.60 -1.41
CA PRO A 133 -12.52 16.19 -1.30
C PRO A 133 -12.12 15.16 -2.37
N PHE A 134 -10.83 15.10 -2.67
CA PHE A 134 -10.25 14.04 -3.49
C PHE A 134 -10.38 12.70 -2.75
N GLY A 135 -11.02 11.72 -3.39
CA GLY A 135 -11.20 10.37 -2.86
C GLY A 135 -9.97 9.49 -3.06
N ILE A 136 -8.77 10.04 -2.86
CA ILE A 136 -7.49 9.35 -3.07
C ILE A 136 -6.46 9.68 -1.99
N SER A 137 -5.63 8.69 -1.67
CA SER A 137 -4.33 8.87 -1.02
C SER A 137 -3.23 8.60 -2.04
N THR A 138 -2.09 9.23 -1.85
CA THR A 138 -0.93 9.05 -2.75
C THR A 138 0.30 8.61 -1.98
N LEU A 139 1.15 7.82 -2.63
CA LEU A 139 2.53 7.59 -2.25
C LEU A 139 3.40 8.33 -3.27
N ILE A 140 4.23 9.25 -2.81
CA ILE A 140 5.13 10.05 -3.64
C ILE A 140 6.55 9.66 -3.27
N VAL A 141 7.32 9.23 -4.26
CA VAL A 141 8.70 8.75 -4.10
C VAL A 141 9.63 9.42 -5.08
N GLY A 142 10.91 9.46 -4.72
CA GLY A 142 11.95 9.96 -5.59
C GLY A 142 13.21 10.30 -4.83
N PHE A 143 14.05 11.09 -5.49
CA PHE A 143 15.31 11.61 -4.95
C PHE A 143 15.36 13.10 -5.20
N ASP A 144 15.74 13.89 -4.19
CA ASP A 144 15.94 15.32 -4.39
C ASP A 144 17.11 15.59 -5.35
N PRO A 145 17.13 16.73 -6.06
CA PRO A 145 18.26 17.11 -6.92
C PRO A 145 19.59 17.06 -6.16
N GLY A 146 20.57 16.32 -6.70
CA GLY A 146 21.88 16.15 -6.08
C GLY A 146 21.94 15.25 -4.84
N SER A 147 20.80 14.76 -4.34
CA SER A 147 20.75 13.85 -3.19
C SER A 147 20.77 12.38 -3.61
N LYS A 148 21.36 11.54 -2.75
CA LYS A 148 21.29 10.07 -2.84
C LYS A 148 20.26 9.48 -1.89
N ASP A 149 19.60 10.31 -1.07
CA ASP A 149 18.68 9.85 -0.05
C ASP A 149 17.29 9.62 -0.65
N ALA A 150 16.83 8.38 -0.56
CA ALA A 150 15.48 8.03 -0.98
C ALA A 150 14.43 8.79 -0.14
N ARG A 151 13.46 9.39 -0.83
CA ARG A 151 12.31 10.05 -0.21
C ARG A 151 11.04 9.24 -0.49
N LEU A 152 10.20 9.12 0.53
CA LEU A 152 8.90 8.48 0.47
C LEU A 152 7.94 9.26 1.37
N TYR A 153 6.90 9.81 0.77
CA TYR A 153 5.83 10.50 1.45
C TYR A 153 4.47 9.89 1.13
N GLN A 154 3.55 10.00 2.07
CA GLN A 154 2.14 9.71 1.87
C GLN A 154 1.36 11.02 1.96
N THR A 155 0.35 11.18 1.10
CA THR A 155 -0.71 12.20 1.28
C THR A 155 -2.08 11.56 1.46
N GLU A 156 -2.97 12.26 2.16
CA GLU A 156 -4.34 11.80 2.45
C GLU A 156 -5.39 12.81 1.97
N PRO A 157 -6.67 12.39 1.78
CA PRO A 157 -7.77 13.29 1.40
C PRO A 157 -7.92 14.55 2.27
N SER A 158 -7.50 14.48 3.54
CA SER A 158 -7.49 15.60 4.48
C SER A 158 -6.51 16.71 4.09
N GLY A 159 -5.51 16.40 3.27
CA GLY A 159 -4.37 17.25 2.96
C GLY A 159 -3.23 17.16 3.96
N ILE A 160 -3.24 16.18 4.86
CA ILE A 160 -2.10 15.83 5.68
C ILE A 160 -1.10 15.04 4.83
N TYR A 161 0.20 15.29 5.05
CA TYR A 161 1.26 14.47 4.49
C TYR A 161 2.30 14.09 5.56
N SER A 162 2.90 12.90 5.39
CA SER A 162 3.88 12.35 6.32
C SER A 162 4.99 11.61 5.58
N ALA A 163 6.22 11.65 6.11
CA ALA A 163 7.35 10.90 5.59
C ALA A 163 7.42 9.48 6.17
N TRP A 164 7.84 8.50 5.37
CA TRP A 164 7.86 7.08 5.78
C TRP A 164 9.16 6.38 5.40
N LYS A 165 9.53 5.34 6.16
CA LYS A 165 10.58 4.36 5.78
C LYS A 165 10.03 3.35 4.75
N ALA A 166 8.86 2.81 5.06
CA ALA A 166 8.04 2.01 4.19
C ALA A 166 6.57 2.28 4.55
N ASN A 167 5.67 2.20 3.58
CA ASN A 167 4.25 2.42 3.82
C ASN A 167 3.37 1.72 2.78
N ALA A 168 2.10 1.52 3.11
CA ALA A 168 1.08 0.96 2.24
C ALA A 168 -0.23 1.74 2.33
N ILE A 169 -0.89 1.92 1.17
CA ILE A 169 -2.21 2.55 1.04
C ILE A 169 -3.17 1.64 0.26
N GLY A 170 -4.47 1.93 0.34
CA GLY A 170 -5.50 1.14 -0.34
C GLY A 170 -6.05 -0.01 0.50
N ARG A 171 -6.68 -0.98 -0.17
CA ARG A 171 -7.30 -2.14 0.45
C ARG A 171 -6.28 -2.95 1.25
N SER A 172 -6.69 -3.42 2.42
CA SER A 172 -5.86 -4.21 3.33
C SER A 172 -4.53 -3.57 3.73
N SER A 173 -4.37 -2.25 3.57
CA SER A 173 -3.14 -1.51 3.92
C SER A 173 -2.72 -1.69 5.38
N LYS A 174 -3.67 -1.90 6.31
CA LYS A 174 -3.36 -2.20 7.72
C LYS A 174 -2.55 -3.50 7.86
N THR A 175 -3.02 -4.59 7.26
CA THR A 175 -2.34 -5.89 7.26
C THR A 175 -0.96 -5.80 6.61
N VAL A 176 -0.86 -5.06 5.50
CA VAL A 176 0.42 -4.86 4.81
C VAL A 176 1.39 -4.04 5.65
N ARG A 177 0.93 -2.99 6.35
CA ARG A 177 1.78 -2.24 7.30
C ARG A 177 2.26 -3.11 8.46
N GLU A 178 1.40 -3.91 9.05
CA GLU A 178 1.80 -4.88 10.11
C GLU A 178 2.82 -5.91 9.60
N PHE A 179 2.76 -6.28 8.32
CA PHE A 179 3.79 -7.10 7.68
C PHE A 179 5.11 -6.33 7.50
N LEU A 180 5.05 -5.10 6.97
CA LEU A 180 6.22 -4.23 6.79
C LEU A 180 6.93 -3.94 8.12
N GLU A 181 6.18 -3.63 9.18
CA GLU A 181 6.72 -3.36 10.52
C GLU A 181 7.54 -4.54 11.08
N ARG A 182 7.13 -5.78 10.76
CA ARG A 182 7.83 -6.99 11.23
C ARG A 182 9.04 -7.38 10.39
N ASN A 183 9.05 -7.02 9.10
CA ASN A 183 10.03 -7.53 8.14
C ASN A 183 11.00 -6.47 7.59
N HIS A 184 10.68 -5.18 7.76
CA HIS A 184 11.55 -4.09 7.37
C HIS A 184 12.82 -4.08 8.23
N LYS A 185 13.97 -3.88 7.57
CA LYS A 185 15.28 -3.74 8.22
C LYS A 185 15.93 -2.46 7.74
N ASP A 186 16.78 -1.86 8.57
CA ASP A 186 17.62 -0.75 8.10
C ASP A 186 18.71 -1.30 7.16
N ASN A 187 19.22 -0.46 6.25
CA ASN A 187 20.29 -0.78 5.29
C ASN A 187 19.98 -1.93 4.30
N MET A 188 18.71 -2.11 3.96
CA MET A 188 18.33 -3.08 2.92
C MET A 188 18.93 -2.72 1.55
N THR A 189 19.48 -3.74 0.90
CA THR A 189 19.95 -3.69 -0.49
C THR A 189 18.78 -3.60 -1.47
N ARG A 190 19.02 -3.20 -2.73
CA ARG A 190 17.98 -3.14 -3.76
C ARG A 190 17.23 -4.46 -3.91
N ALA A 191 17.94 -5.59 -3.92
CA ALA A 191 17.32 -6.91 -4.06
C ALA A 191 16.39 -7.22 -2.88
N GLU A 192 16.83 -6.96 -1.64
CA GLU A 192 16.00 -7.16 -0.44
C GLU A 192 14.80 -6.21 -0.43
N THR A 193 14.95 -4.96 -0.86
CA THR A 193 13.86 -3.98 -0.93
C THR A 193 12.80 -4.40 -1.95
N ILE A 194 13.22 -4.88 -3.12
CA ILE A 194 12.30 -5.43 -4.14
C ILE A 194 11.57 -6.66 -3.57
N GLU A 195 12.31 -7.59 -2.96
CA GLU A 195 11.74 -8.82 -2.39
C GLU A 195 10.74 -8.50 -1.28
N LEU A 196 11.05 -7.56 -0.37
CA LEU A 196 10.12 -7.12 0.68
C LEU A 196 8.87 -6.46 0.11
N THR A 197 9.01 -5.64 -0.94
CA THR A 197 7.86 -4.99 -1.59
C THR A 197 6.91 -6.02 -2.20
N ILE A 198 7.47 -7.03 -2.90
CA ILE A 198 6.68 -8.12 -3.49
C ILE A 198 6.04 -8.98 -2.39
N LYS A 199 6.80 -9.37 -1.36
CA LYS A 199 6.27 -10.12 -0.20
C LYS A 199 5.09 -9.38 0.45
N SER A 200 5.21 -8.07 0.62
CA SER A 200 4.15 -7.22 1.20
C SER A 200 2.88 -7.20 0.36
N LEU A 201 3.00 -7.18 -0.97
CA LEU A 201 1.84 -7.25 -1.88
C LEU A 201 1.21 -8.66 -1.90
N LEU A 202 1.99 -9.72 -1.76
CA LEU A 202 1.48 -11.10 -1.72
C LEU A 202 0.62 -11.40 -0.48
N GLU A 203 0.68 -10.57 0.58
CA GLU A 203 -0.25 -10.64 1.71
C GLU A 203 -1.70 -10.28 1.31
N VAL A 204 -1.89 -9.62 0.16
CA VAL A 204 -3.21 -9.17 -0.34
C VAL A 204 -3.53 -9.77 -1.71
N VAL A 205 -2.52 -9.99 -2.56
CA VAL A 205 -2.68 -10.48 -3.93
C VAL A 205 -2.57 -12.00 -3.98
N GLN A 206 -3.73 -12.68 -3.98
CA GLN A 206 -3.81 -14.15 -4.01
C GLN A 206 -3.46 -14.78 -5.38
N THR A 207 -3.54 -14.00 -6.47
CA THR A 207 -3.51 -14.51 -7.85
C THR A 207 -2.12 -14.50 -8.51
N GLY A 208 -1.06 -14.24 -7.74
CA GLY A 208 0.33 -14.32 -8.20
C GLY A 208 0.85 -13.08 -8.94
N ALA A 209 2.03 -13.22 -9.54
CA ALA A 209 2.88 -12.15 -10.08
C ALA A 209 2.22 -11.23 -11.13
N LYS A 210 1.26 -11.74 -11.92
CA LYS A 210 0.63 -11.01 -13.03
C LYS A 210 -0.19 -9.78 -12.58
N ASN A 211 -0.57 -9.76 -11.32
CA ASN A 211 -1.35 -8.67 -10.70
C ASN A 211 -0.47 -7.73 -9.88
N ILE A 212 0.86 -7.77 -10.09
CA ILE A 212 1.82 -6.91 -9.41
C ILE A 212 2.55 -6.08 -10.47
N GLU A 213 2.71 -4.80 -10.18
CA GLU A 213 3.55 -3.88 -10.93
C GLU A 213 4.59 -3.28 -9.97
N ILE A 214 5.86 -3.32 -10.36
CA ILE A 214 6.97 -2.79 -9.56
C ILE A 214 7.70 -1.72 -10.36
N ALA A 215 7.87 -0.56 -9.75
CA ALA A 215 8.73 0.52 -10.22
C ALA A 215 9.88 0.73 -9.23
N ILE A 216 11.09 0.86 -9.75
CA ILE A 216 12.31 1.04 -8.97
C ILE A 216 12.91 2.38 -9.38
N MET A 217 13.22 3.21 -8.41
CA MET A 217 13.98 4.44 -8.62
C MET A 217 15.30 4.38 -7.89
N ALA A 218 16.34 4.88 -8.54
CA ALA A 218 17.69 5.03 -8.00
C ALA A 218 18.18 6.45 -8.27
N PRO A 219 19.10 7.00 -7.47
CA PRO A 219 19.54 8.38 -7.60
C PRO A 219 20.18 8.63 -8.97
N GLY A 220 19.74 9.68 -9.66
CA GLY A 220 20.24 10.07 -10.98
C GLY A 220 19.88 9.13 -12.14
N LYS A 221 19.04 8.12 -11.91
CA LYS A 221 18.57 7.18 -12.94
C LYS A 221 17.09 7.40 -13.23
N THR A 222 16.68 7.07 -14.45
CA THR A 222 15.26 7.01 -14.82
C THR A 222 14.56 5.89 -14.06
N VAL A 223 13.24 6.01 -13.89
CA VAL A 223 12.42 4.94 -13.32
C VAL A 223 12.58 3.65 -14.13
N GLU A 224 12.75 2.55 -13.44
CA GLU A 224 12.84 1.21 -14.02
C GLU A 224 11.58 0.44 -13.65
N MET A 225 10.82 0.01 -14.67
CA MET A 225 9.68 -0.88 -14.49
C MET A 225 10.15 -2.32 -14.57
N LEU A 226 9.94 -3.11 -13.51
CA LEU A 226 10.40 -4.49 -13.49
C LEU A 226 9.53 -5.34 -14.43
N PRO A 227 10.13 -6.12 -15.36
CA PRO A 227 9.38 -6.98 -16.26
C PRO A 227 8.60 -8.06 -15.52
N SER A 228 7.47 -8.48 -16.09
CA SER A 228 6.61 -9.51 -15.48
C SER A 228 7.33 -10.83 -15.25
N GLU A 229 8.25 -11.22 -16.14
CA GLU A 229 9.05 -12.44 -16.01
C GLU A 229 9.95 -12.42 -14.76
N ASP A 230 10.52 -11.26 -14.43
CA ASP A 230 11.39 -11.14 -13.26
C ASP A 230 10.57 -11.07 -11.96
N ILE A 231 9.38 -10.48 -12.01
CA ILE A 231 8.41 -10.55 -10.90
C ILE A 231 8.00 -12.01 -10.67
N GLU A 232 7.72 -12.78 -11.73
CA GLU A 232 7.37 -14.21 -11.64
C GLU A 232 8.48 -15.02 -10.96
N LYS A 233 9.74 -14.87 -11.39
CA LYS A 233 10.89 -15.55 -10.76
C LYS A 233 11.01 -15.23 -9.26
N ILE A 234 10.83 -13.95 -8.89
CA ILE A 234 10.92 -13.54 -7.48
C ILE A 234 9.75 -14.13 -6.68
N VAL A 235 8.53 -14.15 -7.23
CA VAL A 235 7.36 -14.75 -6.57
C VAL A 235 7.53 -16.25 -6.38
N GLU A 236 8.05 -16.97 -7.38
CA GLU A 236 8.35 -18.40 -7.28
C GLU A 236 9.37 -18.69 -6.17
N LYS A 237 10.47 -17.92 -6.13
CA LYS A 237 11.47 -18.00 -5.06
C LYS A 237 10.85 -17.75 -3.68
N ILE A 238 9.98 -16.74 -3.55
CA ILE A 238 9.30 -16.42 -2.29
C ILE A 238 8.40 -17.57 -1.84
N ASN A 239 7.69 -18.21 -2.77
CA ASN A 239 6.81 -19.34 -2.44
C ASN A 239 7.62 -20.56 -2.00
N SER A 240 8.71 -20.89 -2.70
CA SER A 240 9.60 -21.99 -2.29
C SER A 240 10.22 -21.77 -0.91
N ASP A 241 10.61 -20.53 -0.61
CA ASP A 241 11.17 -20.17 0.71
C ASP A 241 10.10 -20.27 1.82
N LYS A 242 8.85 -19.91 1.52
CA LYS A 242 7.72 -20.05 2.46
C LYS A 242 7.40 -21.52 2.75
N ASP A 243 7.38 -22.36 1.72
CA ASP A 243 7.12 -23.80 1.86
C ASP A 243 8.23 -24.49 2.66
N ALA A 244 9.50 -24.20 2.36
CA ALA A 244 10.64 -24.71 3.12
C ALA A 244 10.62 -24.26 4.59
N ALA A 245 10.24 -23.01 4.86
CA ALA A 245 10.10 -22.51 6.22
C ALA A 245 8.94 -23.18 6.98
N ALA A 246 7.83 -23.49 6.29
CA ALA A 246 6.70 -24.21 6.86
C ALA A 246 7.04 -25.66 7.18
N GLU A 247 7.73 -26.37 6.29
CA GLU A 247 8.24 -27.73 6.52
C GLU A 247 9.23 -27.80 7.68
N ALA A 248 10.17 -26.85 7.76
CA ALA A 248 11.11 -26.75 8.87
C ALA A 248 10.42 -26.50 10.22
N ASN A 249 9.34 -25.71 10.24
CA ASN A 249 8.55 -25.48 11.46
C ASN A 249 7.66 -26.68 11.83
N ALA A 250 7.15 -27.43 10.83
CA ALA A 250 6.42 -28.67 11.05
C ALA A 250 7.33 -29.76 11.65
N GLY A 251 8.57 -29.89 11.15
CA GLY A 251 9.59 -30.79 11.71
C GLY A 251 9.97 -30.45 13.15
N ARG A 252 10.03 -29.16 13.51
CA ARG A 252 10.29 -28.71 14.91
C ARG A 252 9.13 -28.99 15.86
N ARG A 253 7.87 -28.98 15.39
CA ARG A 253 6.71 -29.37 16.21
C ARG A 253 6.61 -30.89 16.41
N GLY A 254 7.10 -31.70 15.46
CA GLY A 254 7.17 -33.16 15.59
C GLY A 254 8.26 -33.67 16.56
N GLY A 255 9.28 -32.86 16.85
CA GLY A 255 10.42 -33.25 17.69
C GLY A 255 10.27 -33.01 19.20
N ARG A 256 9.15 -32.46 19.68
CA ARG A 256 8.95 -32.13 21.12
C ARG A 256 7.87 -32.99 21.81
N GLY A 257 7.55 -34.15 21.23
CA GLY A 257 6.54 -35.10 21.73
C GLY A 257 7.10 -36.45 22.19
N GLY A 258 8.35 -36.52 22.65
CA GLY A 258 8.99 -37.79 23.00
C GLY A 258 9.94 -37.69 24.19
N ALA A 259 9.42 -37.46 25.39
CA ALA A 259 10.01 -37.92 26.66
C ALA A 259 9.12 -37.47 27.83
N THR A 260 8.31 -38.39 28.37
CA THR A 260 8.23 -38.77 29.80
C THR A 260 7.20 -39.89 29.93
N GLY A 261 7.67 -41.10 30.27
CA GLY A 261 6.83 -42.10 30.94
C GLY A 261 6.32 -41.50 32.26
N GLY A 262 5.18 -41.86 32.82
CA GLY A 262 4.55 -43.16 32.86
C GLY A 262 4.30 -43.39 34.35
N ASP A 263 3.07 -43.20 34.80
CA ASP A 263 2.58 -43.81 36.03
C ASP A 263 1.05 -43.91 35.99
N ALA A 264 0.58 -45.10 36.33
CA ALA A 264 -0.80 -45.52 36.28
C ALA A 264 -1.52 -45.16 37.59
N ALA A 265 -2.76 -44.67 37.50
CA ALA A 265 -3.78 -44.92 38.52
C ALA A 265 -5.20 -44.75 37.94
N SER A 266 -6.00 -45.76 38.23
CA SER A 266 -7.40 -46.03 37.89
C SER A 266 -8.43 -44.96 38.31
N ALA A 267 -9.48 -44.77 37.49
CA ALA A 267 -10.88 -44.64 37.95
C ALA A 267 -11.88 -44.73 36.78
N GLN A 268 -13.02 -45.36 37.07
CA GLN A 268 -14.13 -45.75 36.17
C GLN A 268 -14.97 -44.57 35.63
N GLY A 269 -15.70 -44.80 34.52
CA GLY A 269 -16.40 -43.83 33.63
C GLY A 269 -17.68 -43.14 34.18
N PRO A 270 -18.73 -42.84 33.37
CA PRO A 270 -18.97 -43.11 31.94
C PRO A 270 -19.26 -41.87 31.06
N GLU A 271 -19.43 -42.14 29.76
CA GLU A 271 -19.82 -41.24 28.67
C GLU A 271 -21.04 -40.36 28.93
N GLN A 272 -20.95 -39.09 28.50
CA GLN A 272 -22.11 -38.33 28.03
C GLN A 272 -21.80 -37.73 26.66
N VAL A 273 -22.44 -38.33 25.65
CA VAL A 273 -22.63 -37.76 24.32
C VAL A 273 -23.60 -36.59 24.45
N LEU A 274 -23.22 -35.39 23.98
CA LEU A 274 -24.19 -34.32 23.78
C LEU A 274 -24.01 -33.67 22.41
N ALA A 275 -25.11 -33.77 21.68
CA ALA A 275 -25.26 -33.56 20.26
C ALA A 275 -25.07 -32.12 19.80
N SER A 276 -24.63 -32.00 18.54
CA SER A 276 -24.73 -30.83 17.69
C SER A 276 -26.14 -30.24 17.69
N ARG A 277 -26.24 -28.93 17.90
CA ARG A 277 -27.47 -28.15 17.65
C ARG A 277 -27.46 -27.62 16.22
N PRO A 278 -28.48 -27.88 15.39
CA PRO A 278 -28.67 -27.19 14.12
C PRO A 278 -29.31 -25.81 14.31
N ALA A 279 -29.12 -24.98 13.29
CA ALA A 279 -29.56 -23.59 13.18
C ALA A 279 -31.09 -23.44 13.33
N GLY A 280 -31.50 -22.43 14.10
CA GLY A 280 -32.91 -22.05 14.24
C GLY A 280 -33.34 -21.08 13.15
N ASP A 281 -34.46 -21.42 12.51
CA ASP A 281 -35.28 -20.56 11.66
C ASP A 281 -35.83 -19.35 12.44
N VAL A 282 -35.91 -18.21 11.76
CA VAL A 282 -36.61 -16.99 12.21
C VAL A 282 -37.93 -16.89 11.43
N PRO A 283 -39.10 -16.81 12.08
CA PRO A 283 -40.35 -16.46 11.42
C PRO A 283 -40.63 -14.94 11.48
N PRO A 284 -41.51 -14.42 10.61
CA PRO A 284 -41.64 -12.99 10.34
C PRO A 284 -42.72 -12.31 11.21
N GLU A 285 -42.49 -11.05 11.55
CA GLU A 285 -43.46 -9.94 11.61
C GLU A 285 -42.72 -8.60 11.58
#